data_AF-A0AAD4EAP3-F1
#
_entry.id   AF-A0AAD4EAP3-F1
#
_cell.length_a   1.000
_cell.length_b   1.000
_cell.length_c   1.000
_cell.angle_alpha   90.00
_cell.angle_beta   90.00
_cell.angle_gamma   90.00
#
_symmetry.space_group_name_H-M   'P 1'
#
loop_
_entity.id
_entity.type
_entity.pdbx_description
1 polymer ?
#
loop_
_entity_poly.entity_id
_entity_poly.type
_entity_poly.pdbx_seq_one_letter_code
_entity_poly.pdbx_strand_id
1 'polypeptide(L)'
;MAQCWSRDSKKMFSVFDESGIFIAVCRHRFVILACDMIWSGELAKYLLAIIDKLLAIYRKKGGCAYDIGCAFSKTLTNSSLGMRACKLDFHLMVGTFHGHAHNHKCQLDWHPMYIPGTGHTEGEGCEHIFSSSNELPRSMRHASLFHRRQTIEEHFSFWDTDKYATLSE
;
A
#
# COMPACT_ATOMS: atom_id res chain seq x y z
N MET A 1 -1.52 0.39 0.24
CA MET A 1 -2.98 0.50 -0.03
C MET A 1 -3.62 -0.84 0.23
N ALA A 2 -4.95 -0.92 0.34
CA ALA A 2 -5.68 -2.16 0.59
C ALA A 2 -6.48 -2.65 -0.61
N GLN A 3 -6.62 -3.97 -0.75
CA GLN A 3 -7.60 -4.60 -1.63
C GLN A 3 -8.51 -5.49 -0.80
N CYS A 4 -9.81 -5.21 -0.85
CA CYS A 4 -10.85 -6.05 -0.26
C CYS A 4 -11.33 -7.06 -1.29
N TRP A 5 -11.49 -8.32 -0.89
CA TRP A 5 -11.84 -9.42 -1.82
C TRP A 5 -13.30 -9.85 -1.74
N SER A 6 -14.09 -9.16 -0.91
CA SER A 6 -15.54 -9.32 -0.83
C SER A 6 -16.25 -8.04 -1.29
N ARG A 7 -17.21 -8.17 -2.23
CA ARG A 7 -18.06 -7.06 -2.67
C ARG A 7 -18.92 -6.52 -1.50
N ASP A 8 -18.64 -5.30 -1.09
CA ASP A 8 -19.50 -4.31 -0.44
C ASP A 8 -20.61 -4.78 0.52
N SER A 9 -20.26 -5.47 1.61
CA SER A 9 -21.08 -5.32 2.82
C SER A 9 -20.26 -5.49 4.10
N LYS A 10 -20.42 -4.56 5.04
CA LYS A 10 -19.86 -4.66 6.41
C LYS A 10 -20.26 -5.96 7.13
N LYS A 11 -21.36 -6.60 6.67
CA LYS A 11 -21.87 -7.90 7.15
C LYS A 11 -21.06 -9.10 6.65
N MET A 12 -20.22 -8.98 5.63
CA MET A 12 -19.41 -10.09 5.11
C MET A 12 -18.05 -10.24 5.81
N PHE A 13 -17.52 -9.18 6.44
CA PHE A 13 -16.29 -9.29 7.24
C PHE A 13 -16.45 -10.22 8.46
N SER A 14 -17.68 -10.53 8.86
CA SER A 14 -17.96 -11.52 9.90
C SER A 14 -18.02 -12.96 9.38
N VAL A 15 -17.93 -13.18 8.06
CA VAL A 15 -18.01 -14.50 7.42
C VAL A 15 -16.63 -15.03 7.04
N PHE A 16 -15.67 -14.16 6.75
CA PHE A 16 -14.30 -14.52 6.38
C PHE A 16 -13.30 -13.95 7.37
N ASP A 17 -12.33 -14.78 7.78
CA ASP A 17 -11.24 -14.35 8.67
C ASP A 17 -10.34 -13.33 7.97
N GLU A 18 -9.97 -13.57 6.71
CA GLU A 18 -9.19 -12.64 5.88
C GLU A 18 -10.07 -11.91 4.86
N SER A 19 -10.26 -10.61 5.09
CA SER A 19 -11.09 -9.72 4.26
C SER A 19 -10.40 -9.27 2.97
N GLY A 20 -9.08 -9.38 2.92
CA GLY A 20 -8.27 -8.83 1.83
C GLY A 20 -6.79 -8.77 2.17
N ILE A 21 -6.06 -7.96 1.41
CA ILE A 21 -4.62 -7.76 1.56
C ILE A 21 -4.29 -6.27 1.59
N PHE A 22 -3.21 -5.92 2.28
CA PHE A 22 -2.62 -4.58 2.25
C PHE A 22 -1.19 -4.70 1.75
N ILE A 23 -0.85 -3.96 0.70
CA ILE A 23 0.48 -4.04 0.06
C ILE A 23 1.22 -2.70 0.09
N ALA A 24 2.54 -2.80 0.00
CA ALA A 24 3.45 -1.71 -0.29
C ALA A 24 4.26 -2.05 -1.53
N VAL A 25 4.37 -1.08 -2.44
CA VAL A 25 4.98 -1.26 -3.75
C VAL A 25 6.04 -0.20 -3.95
N CYS A 26 7.09 -0.51 -4.71
CA CYS A 26 8.09 0.48 -5.08
C CYS A 26 7.61 1.33 -6.27
N ARG A 27 8.35 2.40 -6.60
CA ARG A 27 8.08 3.24 -7.77
C ARG A 27 8.15 2.51 -9.12
N HIS A 28 8.84 1.36 -9.17
CA HIS A 28 8.91 0.47 -10.34
C HIS A 28 7.80 -0.59 -10.33
N ARG A 29 6.85 -0.49 -9.40
CA ARG A 29 5.68 -1.36 -9.26
C ARG A 29 6.03 -2.80 -8.87
N PHE A 30 7.17 -3.04 -8.21
CA PHE A 30 7.42 -4.30 -7.52
C PHE A 30 6.73 -4.33 -6.16
N VAL A 31 6.22 -5.50 -5.76
CA VAL A 31 5.66 -5.70 -4.43
C VAL A 31 6.80 -5.83 -3.42
N ILE A 32 6.87 -4.91 -2.45
CA ILE A 32 7.91 -4.93 -1.40
C ILE A 32 7.39 -5.69 -0.16
N LEU A 33 6.13 -5.42 0.21
CA LEU A 33 5.51 -5.97 1.41
C LEU A 33 4.04 -6.26 1.12
N ALA A 34 3.53 -7.34 1.70
CA ALA A 34 2.12 -7.66 1.75
C ALA A 34 1.74 -8.12 3.16
N CYS A 35 0.54 -7.78 3.62
CA CYS A 35 -0.03 -8.33 4.85
C CYS A 35 -1.52 -8.63 4.70
N ASP A 36 -1.96 -9.70 5.35
CA ASP A 36 -3.36 -10.09 5.38
C ASP A 36 -4.17 -9.09 6.22
N MET A 37 -5.32 -8.67 5.70
CA MET A 37 -6.29 -7.93 6.49
C MET A 37 -7.21 -8.91 7.22
N ILE A 38 -7.04 -9.02 8.53
CA ILE A 38 -7.74 -9.98 9.38
C ILE A 38 -8.89 -9.29 10.12
N TRP A 39 -10.11 -9.83 9.96
CA TRP A 39 -11.36 -9.44 10.61
C TRP A 39 -11.77 -7.96 10.46
N SER A 40 -11.17 -7.23 9.52
CA SER A 40 -11.46 -5.81 9.30
C SER A 40 -11.30 -5.44 7.84
N GLY A 41 -11.96 -4.37 7.40
CA GLY A 41 -11.54 -3.68 6.18
C GLY A 41 -10.21 -2.95 6.36
N GLU A 42 -9.95 -1.98 5.49
CA GLU A 42 -8.78 -1.11 5.59
C GLU A 42 -8.82 -0.28 6.88
N LEU A 43 -7.81 -0.49 7.74
CA LEU A 43 -7.61 0.23 8.98
C LEU A 43 -6.19 0.80 9.03
N ALA A 44 -6.02 1.91 9.75
CA ALA A 44 -4.73 2.58 9.93
C ALA A 44 -3.60 1.66 10.45
N LYS A 45 -3.96 0.60 11.20
CA LYS A 45 -3.00 -0.38 11.74
C LYS A 45 -2.14 -1.04 10.65
N TYR A 46 -2.69 -1.29 9.46
CA TYR A 46 -1.96 -1.96 8.38
C TYR A 46 -0.90 -1.04 7.79
N LEU A 47 -1.24 0.22 7.52
CA LEU A 47 -0.25 1.19 7.06
C LEU A 47 0.82 1.47 8.11
N LEU A 48 0.47 1.53 9.41
CA LEU A 48 1.47 1.62 10.48
C LEU A 48 2.44 0.43 10.48
N ALA A 49 1.92 -0.80 10.34
CA ALA A 49 2.74 -2.01 10.27
C ALA A 49 3.68 -2.01 9.05
N ILE A 50 3.18 -1.58 7.89
CA ILE A 50 3.98 -1.40 6.67
C ILE A 50 5.07 -0.35 6.91
N ILE A 51 4.74 0.82 7.45
CA ILE A 51 5.70 1.89 7.72
C ILE A 51 6.76 1.42 8.72
N ASP A 52 6.40 0.63 9.74
CA ASP A 52 7.40 0.05 10.66
C ASP A 52 8.43 -0.79 9.89
N LYS A 53 7.99 -1.66 8.97
CA LYS A 53 8.91 -2.42 8.11
C LYS A 53 9.70 -1.52 7.16
N LEU A 54 9.07 -0.55 6.51
CA LEU A 54 9.75 0.38 5.61
C LEU A 54 10.82 1.21 6.32
N LEU A 55 10.56 1.69 7.54
CA LEU A 55 11.54 2.42 8.35
C LEU A 55 12.71 1.54 8.82
N ALA A 56 12.56 0.20 8.83
CA ALA A 56 13.66 -0.72 9.11
C ALA A 56 14.52 -0.98 7.86
N ILE A 57 13.92 -0.92 6.67
CA ILE A 57 14.58 -1.13 5.38
C ILE A 57 15.26 0.15 4.89
N TYR A 58 14.54 1.27 4.92
CA TYR A 58 15.03 2.57 4.48
C TYR A 58 15.93 3.19 5.54
N ARG A 59 17.10 3.67 5.12
CA ARG A 59 18.09 4.27 6.02
C ARG A 59 17.72 5.70 6.41
N LYS A 60 17.51 6.58 5.44
CA LYS A 60 17.10 7.99 5.62
C LYS A 60 16.34 8.43 4.37
N LYS A 61 15.47 9.43 4.51
CA LYS A 61 14.74 10.06 3.39
C LYS A 61 13.89 9.07 2.59
N GLY A 62 13.36 8.05 3.26
CA GLY A 62 12.37 7.15 2.68
C GLY A 62 11.01 7.84 2.57
N GLY A 63 10.10 7.29 1.77
CA GLY A 63 8.75 7.81 1.72
C GLY A 63 7.74 6.79 1.20
N CYS A 64 6.46 7.13 1.36
CA CYS A 64 5.34 6.29 0.93
C CYS A 64 4.15 7.15 0.51
N ALA A 65 3.57 6.82 -0.64
CA ALA A 65 2.30 7.39 -1.10
C ALA A 65 1.11 6.63 -0.51
N TYR A 66 0.10 7.38 -0.10
CA TYR A 66 -1.17 6.85 0.39
C TYR A 66 -2.28 7.86 0.12
N ASP A 67 -3.47 7.44 -0.29
CA ASP A 67 -4.58 8.32 -0.68
C ASP A 67 -4.88 9.40 0.36
N ILE A 68 -4.86 9.00 1.62
CA ILE A 68 -5.09 9.90 2.75
C ILE A 68 -3.79 10.24 3.49
N GLY A 69 -2.64 10.20 2.81
CA GLY A 69 -1.31 10.44 3.38
C GLY A 69 -1.22 11.74 4.19
N CYS A 70 -1.86 12.81 3.70
CA CYS A 70 -1.95 14.09 4.39
C CYS A 70 -2.65 14.01 5.75
N ALA A 71 -3.75 13.26 5.84
CA ALA A 71 -4.48 13.06 7.09
C ALA A 71 -3.76 12.04 7.99
N PHE A 72 -3.20 11.00 7.38
CA PHE A 72 -2.51 9.91 8.04
C PHE A 72 -1.20 10.37 8.71
N SER A 73 -0.57 11.43 8.22
CA SER A 73 0.62 12.02 8.86
C SER A 73 0.39 12.32 10.35
N LYS A 74 -0.80 12.79 10.73
CA LYS A 74 -1.17 12.99 12.13
C LYS A 74 -1.19 11.68 12.90
N THR A 75 -1.72 10.61 12.31
CA THR A 75 -1.73 9.27 12.91
C THR A 75 -0.31 8.73 13.09
N LEU A 76 0.55 8.86 12.07
CA LEU A 76 1.94 8.42 12.15
C LEU A 76 2.70 9.17 13.25
N THR A 77 2.58 10.50 13.28
CA THR A 77 3.26 11.36 14.26
C THR A 77 2.88 11.02 15.70
N ASN A 78 1.60 10.71 15.95
CA ASN A 78 1.10 10.36 17.28
C ASN A 78 1.25 8.87 17.63
N SER A 79 1.80 8.05 16.74
CA SER A 79 2.05 6.64 17.00
C SER A 79 3.41 6.42 17.69
N SER A 80 3.66 5.18 18.13
CA SER A 80 4.98 4.75 18.61
C SER A 80 6.09 4.88 17.55
N LEU A 81 5.74 5.03 16.27
CA LEU A 81 6.70 5.18 15.17
C LEU A 81 7.09 6.65 14.91
N GLY A 82 6.36 7.63 15.47
CA GLY A 82 6.51 9.04 15.12
C GLY A 82 7.94 9.57 15.30
N MET A 83 8.58 9.26 16.44
CA MET A 83 9.97 9.65 16.69
C MET A 83 10.95 9.04 15.69
N ARG A 84 10.74 7.77 15.32
CA ARG A 84 11.61 7.08 14.35
C ARG A 84 11.42 7.62 12.95
N ALA A 85 10.17 7.82 12.53
CA ALA A 85 9.84 8.43 11.24
C ALA A 85 10.46 9.82 11.09
N CYS A 86 10.36 10.66 12.14
CA CYS A 86 11.00 11.98 12.18
C CYS A 86 12.54 11.89 12.09
N LYS A 87 13.17 11.03 12.91
CA LYS A 87 14.64 10.85 12.90
C LYS A 87 15.17 10.39 11.54
N LEU A 88 14.40 9.57 10.82
CA LEU A 88 14.77 9.06 9.51
C LEU A 88 14.37 9.98 8.35
N ASP A 89 13.74 11.13 8.64
CA ASP A 89 13.21 12.06 7.63
C ASP A 89 12.27 11.33 6.65
N PHE A 90 11.31 10.57 7.19
CA PHE A 90 10.37 9.77 6.39
C PHE A 90 9.18 10.61 5.93
N HIS A 91 8.93 10.65 4.62
CA HIS A 91 7.90 11.48 4.00
C HIS A 91 6.67 10.68 3.57
N LEU A 92 5.49 11.13 3.99
CA LEU A 92 4.24 10.68 3.40
C LEU A 92 3.85 11.61 2.26
N MET A 93 3.19 11.06 1.25
CA MET A 93 2.66 11.81 0.11
C MET A 93 1.28 11.29 -0.26
N VAL A 94 0.52 12.06 -1.02
CA VAL A 94 -0.74 11.61 -1.62
C VAL A 94 -0.44 11.21 -3.07
N GLY A 95 -0.99 10.09 -3.55
CA GLY A 95 -0.83 9.69 -4.96
C GLY A 95 -1.28 10.80 -5.91
N THR A 96 -0.65 10.92 -7.08
CA THR A 96 -0.90 12.01 -8.03
C THR A 96 -2.36 12.06 -8.48
N PHE A 97 -3.00 10.89 -8.69
CA PHE A 97 -4.40 10.84 -9.08
C PHE A 97 -5.29 11.33 -7.94
N HIS A 98 -5.05 10.83 -6.72
CA HIS A 98 -5.81 11.22 -5.53
C HIS A 98 -5.54 12.67 -5.08
N GLY A 99 -4.32 13.17 -5.31
CA GLY A 99 -3.89 14.50 -4.90
C GLY A 99 -4.71 15.60 -5.56
N HIS A 100 -5.10 15.42 -6.83
CA HIS A 100 -5.95 16.38 -7.53
C HIS A 100 -7.37 16.50 -6.94
N ALA A 101 -7.85 15.50 -6.20
CA ALA A 101 -9.12 15.58 -5.48
C ALA A 101 -9.02 16.38 -4.16
N HIS A 102 -7.80 16.72 -3.72
CA HIS A 102 -7.58 17.48 -2.49
C HIS A 102 -7.57 18.99 -2.77
N ASN A 103 -7.78 19.81 -1.74
CA ASN A 103 -7.68 21.26 -1.89
C ASN A 103 -6.27 21.71 -2.29
N HIS A 104 -6.17 22.89 -2.92
CA HIS A 104 -4.90 23.42 -3.44
C HIS A 104 -3.77 23.46 -2.42
N LYS A 105 -4.05 23.86 -1.17
CA LYS A 105 -3.03 23.88 -0.10
C LYS A 105 -2.47 22.48 0.18
N CYS A 106 -3.36 21.48 0.26
CA CYS A 106 -2.96 20.10 0.44
C CYS A 106 -2.11 19.58 -0.73
N GLN A 107 -2.44 19.98 -1.97
CA GLN A 107 -1.62 19.63 -3.13
C GLN A 107 -0.21 20.20 -3.02
N LEU A 108 -0.05 21.48 -2.67
CA LEU A 108 1.28 22.10 -2.52
C LEU A 108 2.14 21.40 -1.47
N ASP A 109 1.54 20.94 -0.38
CA ASP A 109 2.27 20.34 0.74
C ASP A 109 2.53 18.83 0.56
N TRP A 110 1.65 18.10 -0.15
CA TRP A 110 1.62 16.62 -0.14
C TRP A 110 1.71 15.94 -1.51
N HIS A 111 1.61 16.70 -2.61
CA HIS A 111 1.67 16.12 -3.93
C HIS A 111 3.11 15.71 -4.28
N PRO A 112 3.35 14.53 -4.91
CA PRO A 112 4.70 14.01 -5.10
C PRO A 112 5.60 14.96 -5.90
N MET A 113 5.04 15.71 -6.85
CA MET A 113 5.74 16.71 -7.67
C MET A 113 6.40 17.82 -6.85
N TYR A 114 5.87 18.16 -5.67
CA TYR A 114 6.39 19.22 -4.81
C TYR A 114 7.29 18.71 -3.67
N ILE A 115 7.48 17.38 -3.57
CA ILE A 115 8.30 16.76 -2.54
C ILE A 115 9.65 16.34 -3.15
N PRO A 116 10.78 16.94 -2.72
CA PRO A 116 12.08 16.58 -3.27
C PRO A 116 12.44 15.10 -3.05
N GLY A 117 12.95 14.46 -4.11
CA GLY A 117 13.42 13.06 -4.07
C GLY A 117 12.39 12.01 -4.52
N THR A 118 11.14 12.40 -4.79
CA THR A 118 10.10 11.51 -5.34
C THR A 118 10.29 11.20 -6.84
N GLY A 119 10.94 12.11 -7.57
CA GLY A 119 11.05 12.03 -9.03
C GLY A 119 9.69 12.14 -9.72
N HIS A 120 9.51 11.41 -10.83
CA HIS A 120 8.22 11.31 -11.53
C HIS A 120 7.34 10.16 -11.00
N THR A 121 7.38 9.92 -9.69
CA THR A 121 6.56 8.86 -9.08
C THR A 121 5.11 9.31 -9.00
N GLU A 122 4.20 8.51 -9.57
CA GLU A 122 2.75 8.76 -9.53
C GLU A 122 2.14 8.38 -8.17
N GLY A 123 2.72 7.41 -7.46
CA GLY A 123 2.17 6.92 -6.19
C GLY A 123 0.97 5.96 -6.32
N GLU A 124 0.59 5.60 -7.55
CA GLU A 124 -0.58 4.77 -7.88
C GLU A 124 -0.24 3.28 -8.15
N GLY A 125 0.94 2.83 -7.71
CA GLY A 125 1.42 1.49 -8.05
C GLY A 125 0.57 0.36 -7.47
N CYS A 126 -0.08 0.59 -6.33
CA CYS A 126 -0.90 -0.45 -5.68
C CYS A 126 -2.15 -0.74 -6.50
N GLU A 127 -2.75 0.30 -7.09
CA GLU A 127 -4.01 0.28 -7.83
C GLU A 127 -3.85 -0.56 -9.10
N HIS A 128 -2.68 -0.44 -9.75
CA HIS A 128 -2.33 -1.28 -10.88
C HIS A 128 -2.19 -2.76 -10.51
N ILE A 129 -1.53 -3.06 -9.39
CA ILE A 129 -1.40 -4.43 -8.90
C ILE A 129 -2.77 -4.98 -8.51
N PHE A 130 -3.60 -4.18 -7.83
CA PHE A 130 -4.96 -4.58 -7.45
C PHE A 130 -5.87 -4.84 -8.64
N SER A 131 -5.74 -4.02 -9.68
CA SER A 131 -6.44 -4.26 -10.95
C SER A 131 -6.12 -5.67 -11.49
N SER A 132 -4.84 -6.05 -11.49
CA SER A 132 -4.39 -7.37 -11.95
C SER A 132 -4.81 -8.53 -11.05
N SER A 133 -4.91 -8.31 -9.74
CA SER A 133 -5.24 -9.37 -8.77
C SER A 133 -6.74 -9.57 -8.57
N ASN A 134 -7.60 -8.79 -9.24
CA ASN A 134 -9.06 -8.86 -9.11
C ASN A 134 -9.66 -10.22 -9.51
N GLU A 135 -8.93 -11.05 -10.26
CA GLU A 135 -9.36 -12.40 -10.65
C GLU A 135 -9.16 -13.44 -9.55
N LEU A 136 -8.17 -13.20 -8.66
CA LEU A 136 -7.76 -14.13 -7.63
C LEU A 136 -8.84 -14.48 -6.58
N PRO A 137 -9.71 -13.55 -6.12
CA PRO A 137 -10.73 -13.86 -5.13
C PRO A 137 -11.67 -15.01 -5.52
N ARG A 138 -11.85 -15.27 -6.81
CA ARG A 138 -12.71 -16.36 -7.30
C ARG A 138 -12.14 -17.74 -6.96
N SER A 139 -10.83 -17.92 -7.08
CA SER A 139 -10.17 -19.20 -6.79
C SER A 139 -9.89 -19.40 -5.30
N MET A 140 -9.70 -18.32 -4.53
CA MET A 140 -9.31 -18.41 -3.12
C MET A 140 -10.44 -18.29 -2.10
N ARG A 141 -11.68 -17.99 -2.51
CA ARG A 141 -12.81 -17.78 -1.58
C ARG A 141 -13.01 -18.93 -0.58
N HIS A 142 -12.74 -20.16 -1.01
CA HIS A 142 -12.89 -21.37 -0.21
C HIS A 142 -11.55 -22.10 0.01
N ALA A 143 -10.44 -21.45 -0.34
CA ALA A 143 -9.12 -22.01 -0.10
C ALA A 143 -8.78 -21.94 1.39
N SER A 144 -8.04 -22.93 1.89
CA SER A 144 -7.38 -22.82 3.19
C SER A 144 -6.43 -21.62 3.22
N LEU A 145 -6.14 -21.07 4.41
CA LEU A 145 -5.15 -20.01 4.59
C LEU A 145 -3.82 -20.26 3.86
N PHE A 146 -3.29 -21.49 3.91
CA PHE A 146 -2.05 -21.86 3.23
C PHE A 146 -2.14 -21.65 1.72
N HIS A 147 -3.10 -22.30 1.05
CA HIS A 147 -3.29 -22.18 -0.40
C HIS A 147 -3.63 -20.75 -0.82
N ARG A 148 -4.37 -19.99 -0.01
CA ARG A 148 -4.62 -18.57 -0.27
C ARG A 148 -3.32 -17.78 -0.34
N ARG A 149 -2.44 -17.93 0.66
CA ARG A 149 -1.13 -17.26 0.67
C ARG A 149 -0.26 -17.70 -0.49
N GLN A 150 -0.23 -19.00 -0.78
CA GLN A 150 0.51 -19.53 -1.92
C GLN A 150 0.06 -18.89 -3.23
N THR A 151 -1.25 -18.83 -3.51
CA THR A 151 -1.77 -18.21 -4.73
C THR A 151 -1.47 -16.70 -4.81
N ILE A 152 -1.53 -15.98 -3.69
CA ILE A 152 -1.12 -14.55 -3.63
C ILE A 152 0.35 -14.39 -4.01
N GLU A 153 1.19 -15.20 -3.39
CA GLU A 153 2.65 -15.11 -3.55
C GLU A 153 3.07 -15.50 -4.96
N GLU A 154 2.45 -16.52 -5.55
CA GLU A 154 2.64 -16.90 -6.95
C GLU A 154 2.22 -15.77 -7.90
N HIS A 155 1.07 -15.13 -7.67
CA HIS A 155 0.61 -14.00 -8.49
C HIS A 155 1.56 -12.81 -8.43
N PHE A 156 2.01 -12.44 -7.24
CA PHE A 156 2.94 -11.32 -7.07
C PHE A 156 4.36 -11.63 -7.57
N SER A 157 4.82 -12.86 -7.41
CA SER A 157 6.11 -13.29 -7.98
C SER A 157 6.10 -13.23 -9.50
N PHE A 158 4.99 -13.64 -10.13
CA PHE A 158 4.80 -13.53 -11.57
C PHE A 158 4.73 -12.06 -12.01
N TRP A 159 3.96 -11.22 -11.31
CA TRP A 159 3.89 -9.79 -11.56
C TRP A 159 5.27 -9.13 -11.49
N ASP A 160 6.06 -9.42 -10.46
CA ASP A 160 7.40 -8.88 -10.29
C ASP A 160 8.33 -9.38 -11.41
N THR A 161 8.22 -10.64 -11.83
CA THR A 161 9.00 -11.17 -12.97
C THR A 161 8.68 -10.40 -14.26
N ASP A 162 7.40 -10.15 -14.54
CA ASP A 162 6.95 -9.36 -15.69
C ASP A 162 7.50 -7.93 -15.63
N LYS A 163 7.39 -7.27 -14.47
CA LYS A 163 7.93 -5.91 -14.29
C LYS A 163 9.44 -5.86 -14.46
N TYR A 164 10.16 -6.86 -13.96
CA TYR A 164 11.61 -6.94 -14.14
C TYR A 164 12.00 -7.03 -15.62
N ALA A 165 11.29 -7.84 -16.41
CA ALA A 165 11.54 -7.95 -17.85
C ALA A 165 11.35 -6.60 -18.57
N THR A 166 10.40 -5.78 -18.11
CA THR A 166 10.13 -4.44 -18.70
C THR A 166 11.07 -3.32 -18.25
N LEU A 167 11.97 -3.54 -17.28
CA LEU A 167 12.87 -2.50 -16.78
C LEU A 167 14.16 -2.33 -17.60
N SER A 168 14.49 -3.31 -18.44
CA SER A 168 15.69 -3.32 -19.27
C SER A 168 15.48 -2.78 -20.69
N GLU A 169 14.26 -2.33 -21.01
CA GLU A 169 13.92 -1.65 -22.27
C GLU A 169 13.87 -0.12 -22.08
#